data_AF-A0A4Y8SXC8-F1
#
_entry.id   AF-A0A4Y8SXC8-F1
#
_cell.length_a   1.000
_cell.length_b   1.000
_cell.length_c   1.000
_cell.angle_alpha   90.00
_cell.angle_beta   90.00
_cell.angle_gamma   90.00
#
_symmetry.space_group_name_H-M   'P 1'
#
loop_
_entity.id
_entity.type
_entity.pdbx_description
1 polymer ?
#
loop_
_entity_poly.entity_id
_entity_poly.type
_entity_poly.pdbx_seq_one_letter_code
_entity_poly.pdbx_strand_id
1 'polypeptide(L)'
;MLSLKKNKLEALKRLSNENGVIGALAIDQRGSLKKMIANASDQEIGDEGIITYKKLVSEELTPFASSILLDPEYGLPASKIRHQDAGLIMAYEKTGYDASEPGRLPDLLEEWSVKRLKDLGADAIKFLLYYDVDEEEKINEYKHVYMERIGSECEAEEIPFFLEIVTYDANNDDVKGKEYAKVKPHKVIDAMKEFSKPQYKVDVLKVEVPVNMKFVEGYGDEVIHSREEALQLFKEQSDATTLPFIFLSAGVSAQLFQDTLTFAKEAGSTFNGVLCGRATWKNGVNVFGEKGEQDGREWLRSEGRQNIEELNAVLKETASPWFDKVENI
;
A
#
# COMPACT_ATOMS: atom_id res chain seq x y z
N MET A 1 6.12 -7.30 -21.59
CA MET A 1 6.03 -6.13 -20.68
C MET A 1 4.55 -5.74 -20.62
N LEU A 2 4.12 -4.85 -19.72
CA LEU A 2 2.73 -4.41 -19.61
C LEU A 2 2.42 -3.36 -20.68
N SER A 3 1.34 -3.53 -21.44
CA SER A 3 0.85 -2.52 -22.38
C SER A 3 -0.24 -1.67 -21.73
N LEU A 4 0.02 -0.38 -21.56
CA LEU A 4 -0.94 0.57 -20.98
C LEU A 4 -1.65 1.38 -22.05
N LYS A 5 -2.95 1.63 -21.84
CA LYS A 5 -3.66 2.68 -22.59
C LYS A 5 -3.05 4.05 -22.28
N LYS A 6 -3.16 4.98 -23.23
CA LYS A 6 -2.60 6.33 -23.11
C LYS A 6 -2.99 7.02 -21.79
N ASN A 7 -4.27 6.99 -21.42
CA ASN A 7 -4.73 7.67 -20.20
C ASN A 7 -4.20 7.00 -18.92
N LYS A 8 -4.07 5.67 -18.91
CA LYS A 8 -3.43 4.94 -17.80
C LYS A 8 -1.95 5.29 -17.68
N LEU A 9 -1.22 5.35 -18.79
CA LEU A 9 0.19 5.73 -18.82
C LEU A 9 0.41 7.15 -18.26
N GLU A 10 -0.37 8.12 -18.72
CA GLU A 10 -0.25 9.51 -18.26
C GLU A 10 -0.65 9.67 -16.79
N ALA A 11 -1.63 8.90 -16.31
CA ALA A 11 -1.98 8.88 -14.90
C ALA A 11 -0.87 8.26 -14.05
N LEU A 12 -0.26 7.16 -14.49
CA LEU A 12 0.85 6.53 -13.78
C LEU A 12 2.10 7.44 -13.70
N LYS A 13 2.35 8.25 -14.75
CA LYS A 13 3.37 9.31 -14.72
C LYS A 13 3.08 10.35 -13.64
N ARG A 14 1.84 10.80 -13.48
CA ARG A 14 1.44 11.74 -12.39
C ARG A 14 1.53 11.12 -10.99
N LEU A 15 1.48 9.79 -10.88
CA LEU A 15 1.58 9.07 -9.62
C LEU A 15 3.03 8.77 -9.20
N SER A 16 4.00 9.12 -10.05
CA SER A 16 5.41 8.77 -9.91
C SER A 16 6.29 10.01 -9.92
N ASN A 17 7.51 9.89 -9.41
CA ASN A 17 8.52 10.93 -9.60
C ASN A 17 9.07 10.92 -11.04
N GLU A 18 9.94 11.87 -11.36
CA GLU A 18 10.54 12.05 -12.68
C GLU A 18 11.38 10.85 -13.15
N ASN A 19 11.81 9.99 -12.22
CA ASN A 19 12.56 8.77 -12.49
C ASN A 19 11.67 7.53 -12.60
N GLY A 20 10.34 7.68 -12.66
CA GLY A 20 9.42 6.55 -12.75
C GLY A 20 9.37 5.69 -11.49
N VAL A 21 9.66 6.26 -10.32
CA VAL A 21 9.53 5.59 -9.02
C VAL A 21 8.29 6.12 -8.31
N ILE A 22 7.45 5.21 -7.80
CA ILE A 22 6.24 5.53 -7.04
C ILE A 22 6.65 5.72 -5.58
N GLY A 23 6.98 6.94 -5.18
CA GLY A 23 7.18 7.31 -3.77
C GLY A 23 5.88 7.85 -3.19
N ALA A 24 4.91 6.98 -2.92
CA ALA A 24 3.55 7.38 -2.57
C ALA A 24 3.29 7.32 -1.06
N LEU A 25 2.52 8.30 -0.56
CA LEU A 25 2.08 8.41 0.83
C LEU A 25 0.73 7.71 1.03
N ALA A 26 0.61 6.83 2.02
CA ALA A 26 -0.64 6.13 2.32
C ALA A 26 -1.34 6.72 3.56
N ILE A 27 -2.58 7.20 3.43
CA ILE A 27 -3.42 7.51 4.58
C ILE A 27 -4.91 7.21 4.31
N ASP A 28 -5.21 6.08 3.67
CA ASP A 28 -6.58 5.55 3.50
C ASP A 28 -7.12 4.79 4.72
N GLN A 29 -6.34 4.72 5.81
CA GLN A 29 -6.76 4.06 7.04
C GLN A 29 -8.00 4.76 7.60
N ARG A 30 -9.06 3.98 7.81
CA ARG A 30 -10.35 4.41 8.37
C ARG A 30 -10.45 4.00 9.84
N GLY A 31 -11.09 2.86 10.11
CA GLY A 31 -11.32 2.37 11.48
C GLY A 31 -10.04 2.24 12.32
N SER A 32 -8.90 1.88 11.73
CA SER A 32 -7.63 1.80 12.47
C SER A 32 -7.10 3.18 12.88
N LEU A 33 -7.23 4.21 12.02
CA LEU A 33 -6.81 5.57 12.36
C LEU A 33 -7.74 6.18 13.41
N LYS A 34 -9.06 5.95 13.29
CA LYS A 34 -10.05 6.34 14.30
C LYS A 34 -9.71 5.77 15.69
N LYS A 35 -9.36 4.48 15.77
CA LYS A 35 -8.90 3.84 17.02
C LYS A 35 -7.60 4.45 17.55
N MET A 36 -6.64 4.77 16.68
CA MET A 36 -5.37 5.37 17.10
C MET A 36 -5.57 6.78 17.69
N ILE A 37 -6.41 7.62 17.08
CA ILE A 37 -6.73 8.95 17.60
C ILE A 37 -7.47 8.83 18.93
N ALA A 38 -8.47 7.95 19.03
CA ALA A 38 -9.23 7.75 20.26
C ALA A 38 -8.35 7.25 21.42
N ASN A 39 -7.34 6.42 21.14
CA ASN A 39 -6.40 5.96 22.17
C ASN A 39 -5.39 7.03 22.61
N ALA A 40 -5.19 8.06 21.80
CA ALA A 40 -4.25 9.15 22.06
C ALA A 40 -4.90 10.38 22.70
N SER A 41 -6.23 10.45 22.74
CA SER A 41 -6.96 11.61 23.23
C SER A 41 -7.89 11.26 24.38
N ASP A 42 -7.92 12.12 25.40
CA ASP A 42 -8.91 12.04 26.48
C ASP A 42 -10.30 12.56 26.06
N GLN A 43 -10.42 13.11 24.84
CA GLN A 43 -11.66 13.65 24.29
C GLN A 43 -12.15 12.84 23.10
N GLU A 44 -13.47 12.73 22.97
CA GLU A 44 -14.07 12.13 21.78
C GLU A 44 -14.05 13.15 20.62
N ILE A 45 -13.11 12.96 19.69
CA ILE A 45 -12.95 13.83 18.50
C ILE A 45 -13.85 13.37 17.33
N GLY A 46 -14.39 12.15 17.40
CA GLY A 46 -15.30 11.61 16.38
C GLY A 46 -14.68 11.55 14.98
N ASP A 47 -15.52 11.74 13.96
CA ASP A 47 -15.09 11.69 12.55
C ASP A 47 -14.33 12.95 12.11
N GLU A 48 -14.52 14.08 12.81
CA GLU A 48 -13.76 15.30 12.54
C GLU A 48 -12.26 15.13 12.82
N GLY A 49 -11.91 14.32 13.83
CA GLY A 49 -10.50 14.04 14.15
C GLY A 49 -9.76 13.33 13.01
N ILE A 50 -10.40 12.33 12.39
CA ILE A 50 -9.80 11.60 11.27
C ILE A 50 -9.70 12.47 10.01
N ILE A 51 -10.72 13.29 9.72
CA ILE A 51 -10.70 14.23 8.59
C ILE A 51 -9.58 15.26 8.78
N THR A 52 -9.50 15.85 9.98
CA THR A 52 -8.49 16.86 10.32
C THR A 52 -7.08 16.29 10.20
N TYR A 53 -6.82 15.12 10.78
CA TYR A 53 -5.50 14.51 10.70
C TYR A 53 -5.09 14.16 9.26
N LYS A 54 -6.02 13.65 8.44
CA LYS A 54 -5.76 13.42 7.00
C LYS A 54 -5.42 14.71 6.26
N LYS A 55 -6.10 15.82 6.58
CA LYS A 55 -5.78 17.14 6.02
C LYS A 55 -4.36 17.57 6.38
N LEU A 56 -3.97 17.46 7.65
CA LEU A 56 -2.61 17.81 8.08
C LEU A 56 -1.55 16.99 7.34
N VAL A 57 -1.74 15.66 7.27
CA VAL A 57 -0.81 14.77 6.58
C VAL A 57 -0.73 15.10 5.09
N SER A 58 -1.87 15.37 4.45
CA SER A 58 -1.90 15.76 3.04
C SER A 58 -1.15 17.06 2.81
N GLU A 59 -1.49 18.13 3.54
CA GLU A 59 -0.88 19.45 3.36
C GLU A 59 0.62 19.46 3.64
N GLU A 60 1.06 18.81 4.72
CA GLU A 60 2.44 18.92 5.19
C GLU A 60 3.41 17.92 4.55
N LEU A 61 2.94 16.74 4.10
CA LEU A 61 3.82 15.68 3.62
C LEU A 61 3.75 15.42 2.11
N THR A 62 2.67 15.80 1.42
CA THR A 62 2.59 15.63 -0.04
C THR A 62 3.59 16.44 -0.87
N PRO A 63 4.19 17.56 -0.40
CA PRO A 63 5.31 18.18 -1.11
C PRO A 63 6.53 17.26 -1.27
N PHE A 64 6.61 16.18 -0.49
CA PHE A 64 7.69 15.21 -0.50
C PHE A 64 7.25 13.84 -1.05
N ALA A 65 6.04 13.72 -1.57
CA ALA A 65 5.51 12.47 -2.13
C ALA A 65 5.12 12.65 -3.59
N SER A 66 5.36 11.64 -4.41
CA SER A 66 4.88 11.63 -5.81
C SER A 66 3.36 11.57 -5.91
N SER A 67 2.71 10.96 -4.91
CA SER A 67 1.26 10.83 -4.85
C SER A 67 0.79 10.50 -3.44
N ILE A 68 -0.52 10.60 -3.20
CA ILE A 68 -1.16 10.23 -1.94
C ILE A 68 -2.34 9.30 -2.18
N LEU A 69 -2.44 8.23 -1.37
CA LEU A 69 -3.59 7.35 -1.27
C LEU A 69 -4.51 7.79 -0.12
N LEU A 70 -5.78 8.03 -0.45
CA LEU A 70 -6.84 8.42 0.47
C LEU A 70 -8.08 7.53 0.31
N ASP A 71 -8.94 7.53 1.33
CA ASP A 71 -10.28 6.95 1.25
C ASP A 71 -11.32 8.04 0.91
N PRO A 72 -12.42 7.68 0.22
CA PRO A 72 -13.45 8.64 -0.14
C PRO A 72 -14.42 8.97 1.00
N GLU A 73 -14.38 8.26 2.12
CA GLU A 73 -15.25 8.51 3.28
C GLU A 73 -14.78 9.74 4.08
N TYR A 74 -13.49 9.81 4.40
CA TYR A 74 -12.90 10.87 5.24
C TYR A 74 -11.79 11.66 4.52
N GLY A 75 -11.27 11.16 3.40
CA GLY A 75 -10.11 11.72 2.71
C GLY A 75 -10.42 12.78 1.65
N LEU A 76 -11.68 12.98 1.25
CA LEU A 76 -12.02 13.96 0.21
C LEU A 76 -11.63 15.41 0.54
N PRO A 77 -11.72 15.91 1.79
CA PRO A 77 -11.19 17.22 2.14
C PRO A 77 -9.66 17.28 2.01
N ALA A 78 -8.97 16.20 2.38
CA ALA A 78 -7.51 16.09 2.31
C ALA A 78 -7.01 16.04 0.86
N SER A 79 -7.76 15.40 -0.05
CA SER A 79 -7.36 15.30 -1.47
C SER A 79 -7.34 16.66 -2.18
N LYS A 80 -8.14 17.64 -1.72
CA LYS A 80 -8.23 18.99 -2.27
C LYS A 80 -7.10 19.93 -1.86
N ILE A 81 -6.36 19.58 -0.81
CA ILE A 81 -5.29 20.41 -0.25
C ILE A 81 -3.91 19.76 -0.36
N ARG A 82 -3.81 18.62 -1.07
CA ARG A 82 -2.53 18.02 -1.42
C ARG A 82 -1.71 18.98 -2.29
N HIS A 83 -0.39 18.82 -2.27
CA HIS A 83 0.53 19.52 -3.15
C HIS A 83 0.14 19.34 -4.62
N GLN A 84 0.25 20.40 -5.42
CA GLN A 84 -0.20 20.41 -6.82
C GLN A 84 0.47 19.35 -7.70
N ASP A 85 1.70 18.96 -7.36
CA ASP A 85 2.48 17.97 -8.11
C ASP A 85 2.29 16.54 -7.60
N ALA A 86 1.54 16.34 -6.51
CA ALA A 86 1.24 15.01 -5.99
C ALA A 86 -0.01 14.43 -6.65
N GLY A 87 0.11 13.27 -7.30
CA GLY A 87 -1.04 12.53 -7.84
C GLY A 87 -1.98 11.99 -6.76
N LEU A 88 -3.17 11.56 -7.15
CA LEU A 88 -4.20 11.05 -6.21
C LEU A 88 -4.58 9.59 -6.48
N ILE A 89 -4.47 8.74 -5.47
CA ILE A 89 -4.99 7.37 -5.48
C ILE A 89 -6.17 7.30 -4.53
N MET A 90 -7.28 6.66 -4.94
CA MET A 90 -8.47 6.50 -4.10
C MET A 90 -8.73 5.02 -3.79
N ALA A 91 -8.89 4.70 -2.51
CA ALA A 91 -9.33 3.39 -2.06
C ALA A 91 -10.80 3.13 -2.45
N TYR A 92 -11.12 1.88 -2.79
CA TYR A 92 -12.45 1.51 -3.28
C TYR A 92 -13.13 0.40 -2.45
N GLU A 93 -12.37 -0.34 -1.65
CA GLU A 93 -12.91 -1.37 -0.75
C GLU A 93 -13.58 -0.79 0.50
N LYS A 94 -14.52 -1.53 1.10
CA LYS A 94 -14.91 -1.32 2.51
C LYS A 94 -13.75 -1.70 3.44
N THR A 95 -13.62 -0.98 4.56
CA THR A 95 -12.54 -1.25 5.52
C THR A 95 -12.77 -2.55 6.30
N GLY A 96 -11.71 -3.33 6.46
CA GLY A 96 -11.74 -4.53 7.30
C GLY A 96 -12.36 -5.74 6.61
N TYR A 97 -12.82 -6.69 7.41
CA TYR A 97 -13.49 -7.91 6.98
C TYR A 97 -14.41 -8.39 8.10
N ASP A 98 -15.41 -9.19 7.77
CA ASP A 98 -16.22 -9.88 8.76
C ASP A 98 -15.42 -11.05 9.34
N ALA A 99 -15.06 -10.97 10.62
CA ALA A 99 -14.31 -12.02 11.30
C ALA A 99 -15.18 -13.22 11.71
N SER A 100 -16.51 -13.14 11.52
CA SER A 100 -17.44 -14.24 11.78
C SER A 100 -17.64 -15.18 10.58
N GLU A 101 -17.21 -14.76 9.39
CA GLU A 101 -17.33 -15.51 8.15
C GLU A 101 -15.95 -15.86 7.57
N PRO A 102 -15.76 -17.05 6.97
CA PRO A 102 -14.51 -17.41 6.32
C PRO A 102 -14.27 -16.58 5.05
N GLY A 103 -13.01 -16.55 4.61
CA GLY A 103 -12.66 -16.02 3.31
C GLY A 103 -12.42 -14.52 3.23
N ARG A 104 -12.73 -13.73 4.27
CA ARG A 104 -12.49 -12.26 4.29
C ARG A 104 -12.91 -11.61 2.97
N LEU A 105 -14.13 -11.93 2.52
CA LEU A 105 -14.58 -11.66 1.16
C LEU A 105 -14.53 -10.16 0.85
N PRO A 106 -14.12 -9.77 -0.38
CA PRO A 106 -14.05 -8.38 -0.78
C PRO A 106 -15.45 -7.76 -0.85
N ASP A 107 -15.54 -6.49 -0.44
CA ASP A 107 -16.75 -5.67 -0.59
C ASP A 107 -16.40 -4.23 -1.00
N LEU A 108 -17.30 -3.61 -1.75
CA LEU A 108 -17.17 -2.26 -2.30
C LEU A 108 -17.91 -1.25 -1.46
N LEU A 109 -17.42 -0.01 -1.46
CA LEU A 109 -18.20 1.09 -0.92
C LEU A 109 -19.43 1.36 -1.78
N GLU A 110 -20.61 1.31 -1.16
CA GLU A 110 -21.92 1.26 -1.86
C GLU A 110 -22.21 2.53 -2.67
N GLU A 111 -21.66 3.67 -2.25
CA GLU A 111 -21.86 4.96 -2.90
C GLU A 111 -20.86 5.24 -4.03
N TRP A 112 -19.87 4.37 -4.23
CA TRP A 112 -18.76 4.64 -5.13
C TRP A 112 -18.71 3.70 -6.33
N SER A 113 -18.21 4.24 -7.44
CA SER A 113 -17.79 3.49 -8.61
C SER A 113 -16.45 4.01 -9.10
N VAL A 114 -15.73 3.23 -9.89
CA VAL A 114 -14.48 3.68 -10.56
C VAL A 114 -14.72 5.02 -11.26
N LYS A 115 -15.84 5.13 -11.99
CA LYS A 115 -16.23 6.38 -12.66
C LYS A 115 -16.38 7.55 -11.67
N ARG A 116 -17.10 7.37 -10.56
CA ARG A 116 -17.31 8.44 -9.56
C ARG A 116 -16.00 8.88 -8.92
N LEU A 117 -15.11 7.94 -8.60
CA LEU A 117 -13.80 8.23 -8.02
C LEU A 117 -12.89 8.96 -9.04
N LYS A 118 -12.92 8.56 -10.31
CA LYS A 118 -12.25 9.27 -11.40
C LYS A 118 -12.81 10.69 -11.60
N ASP A 119 -14.12 10.87 -11.57
CA ASP A 119 -14.78 12.18 -11.71
C ASP A 119 -14.42 13.13 -10.54
N LEU A 120 -13.96 12.60 -9.40
CA LEU A 120 -13.39 13.37 -8.28
C LEU A 120 -11.89 13.70 -8.42
N GLY A 121 -11.27 13.31 -9.53
CA GLY A 121 -9.87 13.59 -9.84
C GLY A 121 -8.89 12.52 -9.36
N ALA A 122 -9.34 11.28 -9.12
CA ALA A 122 -8.43 10.17 -8.89
C ALA A 122 -7.59 9.88 -10.15
N ASP A 123 -6.30 9.71 -9.96
CA ASP A 123 -5.35 9.23 -10.97
C ASP A 123 -5.22 7.70 -10.94
N ALA A 124 -5.61 7.04 -9.86
CA ALA A 124 -5.69 5.57 -9.78
C ALA A 124 -6.78 5.11 -8.82
N ILE A 125 -7.30 3.92 -9.07
CA ILE A 125 -8.16 3.19 -8.13
C ILE A 125 -7.31 2.15 -7.42
N LYS A 126 -7.38 2.15 -6.10
CA LYS A 126 -6.81 1.11 -5.26
C LYS A 126 -7.91 0.22 -4.70
N PHE A 127 -7.69 -1.08 -4.69
CA PHE A 127 -8.53 -2.03 -3.96
C PHE A 127 -7.67 -2.94 -3.11
N LEU A 128 -8.02 -3.15 -1.83
CA LEU A 128 -7.37 -4.14 -0.97
C LEU A 128 -8.11 -5.46 -0.99
N LEU A 129 -7.39 -6.53 -1.31
CA LEU A 129 -7.84 -7.91 -1.27
C LEU A 129 -7.08 -8.69 -0.18
N TYR A 130 -7.82 -9.30 0.73
CA TYR A 130 -7.28 -10.36 1.59
C TYR A 130 -7.26 -11.67 0.81
N TYR A 131 -6.09 -12.30 0.71
CA TYR A 131 -5.93 -13.51 -0.09
C TYR A 131 -5.08 -14.56 0.60
N ASP A 132 -5.62 -15.77 0.68
CA ASP A 132 -4.88 -16.98 1.03
C ASP A 132 -4.93 -17.90 -0.19
N VAL A 133 -3.75 -18.16 -0.77
CA VAL A 133 -3.59 -19.00 -1.97
C VAL A 133 -4.08 -20.44 -1.75
N ASP A 134 -4.11 -20.90 -0.49
CA ASP A 134 -4.48 -22.26 -0.10
C ASP A 134 -5.93 -22.35 0.44
N GLU A 135 -6.70 -21.28 0.35
CA GLU A 135 -8.10 -21.27 0.79
C GLU A 135 -9.01 -22.08 -0.15
N GLU A 136 -10.23 -22.42 0.32
CA GLU A 136 -11.18 -23.19 -0.46
C GLU A 136 -11.40 -22.58 -1.86
N GLU A 137 -11.32 -23.41 -2.90
CA GLU A 137 -11.41 -22.98 -4.30
C GLU A 137 -12.62 -22.09 -4.57
N LYS A 138 -13.78 -22.42 -3.97
CA LYS A 138 -15.01 -21.64 -4.10
C LYS A 138 -14.87 -20.20 -3.55
N ILE A 139 -14.13 -20.02 -2.45
CA ILE A 139 -13.87 -18.70 -1.85
C ILE A 139 -12.93 -17.92 -2.76
N ASN A 140 -11.85 -18.56 -3.24
CA ASN A 140 -10.89 -17.90 -4.12
C ASN A 140 -11.49 -17.56 -5.49
N GLU A 141 -12.34 -18.42 -6.06
CA GLU A 141 -13.08 -18.14 -7.29
C GLU A 141 -13.97 -16.90 -7.16
N TYR A 142 -14.63 -16.72 -6.00
CA TYR A 142 -15.38 -15.50 -5.73
C TYR A 142 -14.46 -14.26 -5.77
N LYS A 143 -13.28 -14.34 -5.14
CA LYS A 143 -12.28 -13.25 -5.13
C LYS A 143 -11.76 -12.96 -6.53
N HIS A 144 -11.49 -13.98 -7.35
CA HIS A 144 -11.03 -13.86 -8.73
C HIS A 144 -12.07 -13.13 -9.58
N VAL A 145 -13.32 -13.60 -9.59
CA VAL A 145 -14.43 -12.96 -10.31
C VAL A 145 -14.63 -11.52 -9.84
N TYR A 146 -14.45 -11.24 -8.55
CA TYR A 146 -14.53 -9.87 -8.02
C TYR A 146 -13.45 -8.97 -8.62
N MET A 147 -12.20 -9.45 -8.70
CA MET A 147 -11.09 -8.67 -9.27
C MET A 147 -11.22 -8.49 -10.78
N GLU A 148 -11.75 -9.47 -11.51
CA GLU A 148 -12.06 -9.33 -12.94
C GLU A 148 -13.05 -8.20 -13.21
N ARG A 149 -14.07 -8.03 -12.34
CA ARG A 149 -15.05 -6.95 -12.43
C ARG A 149 -14.40 -5.59 -12.22
N ILE A 150 -13.64 -5.43 -11.13
CA ILE A 150 -12.97 -4.15 -10.81
C ILE A 150 -11.94 -3.79 -11.90
N GLY A 151 -11.14 -4.77 -12.33
CA GLY A 151 -10.19 -4.59 -13.42
C GLY A 151 -10.88 -4.16 -14.72
N SER A 152 -12.05 -4.73 -15.02
CA SER A 152 -12.85 -4.34 -16.19
C SER A 152 -13.43 -2.93 -16.08
N GLU A 153 -13.86 -2.49 -14.89
CA GLU A 153 -14.28 -1.11 -14.65
C GLU A 153 -13.13 -0.12 -14.84
N CYS A 154 -11.96 -0.41 -14.25
CA CYS A 154 -10.76 0.42 -14.39
C CYS A 154 -10.28 0.50 -15.84
N GLU A 155 -10.38 -0.60 -16.59
CA GLU A 155 -10.06 -0.65 -18.01
C GLU A 155 -11.04 0.16 -18.88
N ALA A 156 -12.34 0.13 -18.56
CA ALA A 156 -13.35 0.91 -19.27
C ALA A 156 -13.20 2.41 -19.01
N GLU A 157 -12.89 2.79 -17.77
CA GLU A 157 -12.62 4.17 -17.37
C GLU A 157 -11.17 4.62 -17.67
N GLU A 158 -10.34 3.75 -18.23
CA GLU A 158 -8.93 4.01 -18.55
C GLU A 158 -8.14 4.64 -17.39
N ILE A 159 -8.39 4.17 -16.18
CA ILE A 159 -7.72 4.58 -14.95
C ILE A 159 -6.90 3.41 -14.39
N PRO A 160 -5.64 3.63 -13.96
CA PRO A 160 -4.81 2.58 -13.38
C PRO A 160 -5.47 1.86 -12.21
N PHE A 161 -5.39 0.53 -12.23
CA PHE A 161 -5.82 -0.34 -11.15
C PHE A 161 -4.63 -0.78 -10.29
N PHE A 162 -4.60 -0.30 -9.04
CA PHE A 162 -3.67 -0.70 -8.01
C PHE A 162 -4.33 -1.79 -7.14
N LEU A 163 -3.87 -3.03 -7.28
CA LEU A 163 -4.36 -4.12 -6.43
C LEU A 163 -3.42 -4.29 -5.23
N GLU A 164 -3.92 -3.98 -4.03
CA GLU A 164 -3.25 -4.29 -2.77
C GLU A 164 -3.59 -5.70 -2.33
N ILE A 165 -2.58 -6.55 -2.17
CA ILE A 165 -2.76 -7.91 -1.67
C ILE A 165 -2.19 -7.99 -0.27
N VAL A 166 -3.05 -8.34 0.69
CA VAL A 166 -2.64 -8.67 2.06
C VAL A 166 -2.88 -10.15 2.27
N THR A 167 -1.79 -10.86 2.57
CA THR A 167 -1.84 -12.31 2.71
C THR A 167 -2.25 -12.73 4.11
N TYR A 168 -2.89 -13.89 4.21
CA TYR A 168 -3.14 -14.55 5.48
C TYR A 168 -3.14 -16.07 5.27
N ASP A 169 -3.37 -16.81 6.36
CA ASP A 169 -3.61 -18.25 6.31
C ASP A 169 -4.93 -18.53 7.04
N ALA A 170 -5.88 -19.18 6.38
CA ALA A 170 -7.20 -19.48 6.94
C ALA A 170 -7.13 -20.36 8.20
N ASN A 171 -6.02 -21.07 8.41
CA ASN A 171 -5.78 -21.93 9.56
C ASN A 171 -4.84 -21.29 10.61
N ASN A 172 -4.44 -20.04 10.44
CA ASN A 172 -3.58 -19.32 11.39
C ASN A 172 -3.95 -17.83 11.52
N ASP A 173 -4.52 -17.47 12.66
CA ASP A 173 -4.92 -16.09 12.97
C ASP A 173 -3.75 -15.15 13.30
N ASP A 174 -2.57 -15.68 13.69
CA ASP A 174 -1.39 -14.88 13.99
C ASP A 174 -0.50 -14.67 12.78
N VAL A 175 -0.90 -13.71 11.93
CA VAL A 175 -0.15 -13.28 10.75
C VAL A 175 1.21 -12.62 11.05
N LYS A 176 1.54 -12.40 12.33
CA LYS A 176 2.85 -11.87 12.75
C LYS A 176 3.72 -12.95 13.40
N GLY A 177 3.14 -14.11 13.68
CA GLY A 177 3.77 -15.21 14.39
C GLY A 177 4.77 -15.99 13.54
N LYS A 178 5.53 -16.82 14.25
CA LYS A 178 6.56 -17.70 13.69
C LYS A 178 6.02 -18.66 12.64
N GLU A 179 4.86 -19.27 12.89
CA GLU A 179 4.28 -20.25 11.97
C GLU A 179 3.83 -19.59 10.67
N TYR A 180 3.27 -18.38 10.73
CA TYR A 180 2.96 -17.62 9.52
C TYR A 180 4.23 -17.20 8.78
N ALA A 181 5.30 -16.81 9.50
CA ALA A 181 6.56 -16.41 8.88
C ALA A 181 7.20 -17.51 8.01
N LYS A 182 6.94 -18.79 8.29
CA LYS A 182 7.39 -19.92 7.45
C LYS A 182 6.65 -19.98 6.11
N VAL A 183 5.34 -19.73 6.11
CA VAL A 183 4.48 -19.85 4.92
C VAL A 183 4.28 -18.53 4.17
N LYS A 184 4.58 -17.39 4.79
CA LYS A 184 4.42 -16.06 4.18
C LYS A 184 5.04 -15.95 2.77
N PRO A 185 6.24 -16.50 2.48
CA PRO A 185 6.80 -16.39 1.14
C PRO A 185 5.91 -17.07 0.09
N HIS A 186 5.43 -18.28 0.38
CA HIS A 186 4.44 -19.00 -0.45
C HIS A 186 3.19 -18.15 -0.68
N LYS A 187 2.57 -17.65 0.40
CA LYS A 187 1.34 -16.85 0.31
C LYS A 187 1.53 -15.60 -0.56
N VAL A 188 2.61 -14.85 -0.37
CA VAL A 188 2.85 -13.58 -1.08
C VAL A 188 3.22 -13.81 -2.54
N ILE A 189 4.18 -14.71 -2.79
CA ILE A 189 4.71 -14.95 -4.13
C ILE A 189 3.64 -15.56 -5.03
N ASP A 190 2.87 -16.53 -4.54
CA ASP A 190 1.85 -17.19 -5.36
C ASP A 190 0.61 -16.31 -5.56
N ALA A 191 0.27 -15.45 -4.61
CA ALA A 191 -0.76 -14.43 -4.83
C ALA A 191 -0.33 -13.43 -5.92
N MET A 192 0.94 -13.02 -5.94
CA MET A 192 1.47 -12.18 -7.02
C MET A 192 1.39 -12.87 -8.38
N LYS A 193 1.75 -14.16 -8.48
CA LYS A 193 1.61 -14.94 -9.72
C LYS A 193 0.16 -14.98 -10.19
N GLU A 194 -0.78 -15.25 -9.28
CA GLU A 194 -2.20 -15.29 -9.58
C GLU A 194 -2.68 -13.95 -10.16
N PHE A 195 -2.55 -12.87 -9.39
CA PHE A 195 -3.12 -11.58 -9.79
C PHE A 195 -2.29 -10.80 -10.83
N SER A 196 -1.19 -11.38 -11.31
CA SER A 196 -0.49 -10.91 -12.51
C SER A 196 -1.14 -11.37 -13.81
N LYS A 197 -2.12 -12.29 -13.76
CA LYS A 197 -2.78 -12.79 -14.96
C LYS A 197 -3.57 -11.67 -15.68
N PRO A 198 -3.58 -11.64 -17.02
CA PRO A 198 -4.18 -10.53 -17.78
C PRO A 198 -5.68 -10.30 -17.54
N GLN A 199 -6.46 -11.32 -17.17
CA GLN A 199 -7.91 -11.15 -16.98
C GLN A 199 -8.27 -10.18 -15.85
N TYR A 200 -7.38 -10.00 -14.86
CA TYR A 200 -7.60 -9.08 -13.73
C TYR A 200 -7.28 -7.64 -14.09
N LYS A 201 -6.55 -7.39 -15.20
CA LYS A 201 -6.20 -6.05 -15.70
C LYS A 201 -5.59 -5.14 -14.63
N VAL A 202 -4.81 -5.73 -13.72
CA VAL A 202 -4.04 -5.00 -12.71
C VAL A 202 -2.91 -4.25 -13.41
N ASP A 203 -2.76 -2.97 -13.09
CA ASP A 203 -1.69 -2.14 -13.64
C ASP A 203 -0.49 -2.05 -12.67
N VAL A 204 -0.74 -2.06 -11.36
CA VAL A 204 0.29 -2.07 -10.31
C VAL A 204 -0.12 -2.98 -9.15
N LEU A 205 0.79 -3.85 -8.71
CA LEU A 205 0.61 -4.65 -7.50
C LEU A 205 1.18 -3.91 -6.28
N LYS A 206 0.38 -3.70 -5.23
CA LYS A 206 0.85 -3.25 -3.92
C LYS A 206 0.92 -4.45 -2.98
N VAL A 207 2.12 -4.83 -2.56
CA VAL A 207 2.34 -6.13 -1.90
C VAL A 207 3.19 -6.00 -0.65
N GLU A 208 3.05 -6.99 0.23
CA GLU A 208 3.98 -7.20 1.33
C GLU A 208 5.36 -7.65 0.82
N VAL A 209 6.40 -7.45 1.62
CA VAL A 209 7.66 -8.18 1.43
C VAL A 209 7.46 -9.68 1.75
N PRO A 210 8.19 -10.61 1.11
CA PRO A 210 7.83 -12.03 1.12
C PRO A 210 8.19 -12.71 2.44
N VAL A 211 9.07 -12.09 3.23
CA VAL A 211 9.49 -12.56 4.55
C VAL A 211 9.01 -11.61 5.65
N ASN A 212 9.04 -12.09 6.89
CA ASN A 212 8.97 -11.21 8.05
C ASN A 212 10.39 -10.97 8.54
N MET A 213 10.92 -9.76 8.33
CA MET A 213 12.33 -9.43 8.62
C MET A 213 12.73 -9.69 10.09
N LYS A 214 11.78 -9.67 11.04
CA LYS A 214 12.06 -10.03 12.44
C LYS A 214 12.51 -11.49 12.63
N PHE A 215 12.28 -12.34 11.65
CA PHE A 215 12.66 -13.74 11.65
C PHE A 215 13.78 -14.07 10.64
N VAL A 216 14.49 -13.04 10.16
CA VAL A 216 15.63 -13.18 9.26
C VAL A 216 16.92 -13.01 10.07
N GLU A 217 17.89 -13.87 9.81
CA GLU A 217 19.22 -13.78 10.41
C GLU A 217 19.82 -12.37 10.27
N GLY A 218 20.25 -11.79 11.40
CA GLY A 218 20.83 -10.44 11.47
C GLY A 218 19.82 -9.32 11.76
N TYR A 219 18.51 -9.59 11.74
CA TYR A 219 17.46 -8.58 11.98
C TYR A 219 16.63 -8.83 13.24
N GLY A 220 16.53 -10.07 13.71
CA GLY A 220 15.84 -10.40 14.96
C GLY A 220 16.49 -11.56 15.72
N ASP A 221 15.98 -11.81 16.92
CA ASP A 221 16.56 -12.78 17.86
C ASP A 221 16.27 -14.24 17.50
N GLU A 222 15.12 -14.49 16.86
CA GLU A 222 14.71 -15.82 16.42
C GLU A 222 14.80 -15.91 14.90
N VAL A 223 15.44 -16.98 14.40
CA VAL A 223 15.71 -17.14 12.96
C VAL A 223 14.80 -18.23 12.39
N ILE A 224 14.04 -17.88 11.36
CA ILE A 224 13.28 -18.81 10.50
C ILE A 224 13.91 -18.93 9.14
N HIS A 225 14.41 -17.82 8.61
CA HIS A 225 15.10 -17.75 7.33
C HIS A 225 16.52 -17.29 7.60
N SER A 226 17.50 -18.04 7.12
CA SER A 226 18.86 -17.52 6.98
C SER A 226 18.87 -16.28 6.09
N ARG A 227 19.94 -15.48 6.17
CA ARG A 227 20.06 -14.30 5.32
C ARG A 227 20.03 -14.65 3.83
N GLU A 228 20.68 -15.75 3.45
CA GLU A 228 20.74 -16.23 2.06
C GLU A 228 19.36 -16.67 1.55
N GLU A 229 18.62 -17.44 2.35
CA GLU A 229 17.23 -17.83 2.01
C GLU A 229 16.35 -16.60 1.84
N ALA A 230 16.44 -15.62 2.75
CA ALA A 230 15.65 -14.40 2.64
C ALA A 230 15.97 -13.63 1.35
N LEU A 231 17.25 -13.46 0.99
CA LEU A 231 17.64 -12.82 -0.28
C LEU A 231 17.02 -13.56 -1.48
N GLN A 232 17.10 -14.89 -1.50
CA GLN A 232 16.55 -15.70 -2.57
C GLN A 232 15.02 -15.50 -2.69
N LEU A 233 14.30 -15.43 -1.57
CA LEU A 233 12.84 -15.20 -1.56
C LEU A 233 12.46 -13.81 -2.08
N PHE A 234 13.24 -12.76 -1.81
CA PHE A 234 13.04 -11.45 -2.43
C PHE A 234 13.28 -11.47 -3.94
N LYS A 235 14.28 -12.24 -4.41
CA LYS A 235 14.51 -12.43 -5.85
C LYS A 235 13.34 -13.15 -6.51
N GLU A 236 12.86 -14.23 -5.90
CA GLU A 236 11.71 -15.00 -6.38
C GLU A 236 10.43 -14.17 -6.45
N GLN A 237 10.19 -13.33 -5.44
CA GLN A 237 9.08 -12.38 -5.47
C GLN A 237 9.18 -11.42 -6.66
N SER A 238 10.37 -10.88 -6.92
CA SER A 238 10.61 -9.97 -8.03
C SER A 238 10.39 -10.64 -9.40
N ASP A 239 10.65 -11.94 -9.50
CA ASP A 239 10.48 -12.73 -10.72
C ASP A 239 9.05 -13.26 -10.89
N ALA A 240 8.23 -13.21 -9.83
CA ALA A 240 6.85 -13.70 -9.83
C ALA A 240 5.91 -12.86 -10.70
N THR A 241 6.30 -11.63 -11.07
CA THR A 241 5.46 -10.72 -11.84
C THR A 241 6.23 -9.91 -12.88
N THR A 242 5.57 -9.70 -14.02
CA THR A 242 6.00 -8.73 -15.04
C THR A 242 5.32 -7.36 -14.87
N LEU A 243 4.38 -7.22 -13.94
CA LEU A 243 3.74 -5.95 -13.62
C LEU A 243 4.70 -5.08 -12.78
N PRO A 244 4.54 -3.75 -12.83
CA PRO A 244 5.05 -2.91 -11.77
C PRO A 244 4.52 -3.37 -10.41
N PHE A 245 5.39 -3.43 -9.41
CA PHE A 245 4.97 -3.72 -8.04
C PHE A 245 5.66 -2.81 -7.02
N ILE A 246 4.94 -2.47 -5.96
CA ILE A 246 5.39 -1.56 -4.91
C ILE A 246 5.17 -2.18 -3.53
N PHE A 247 6.04 -1.85 -2.58
CA PHE A 247 5.91 -2.38 -1.22
C PHE A 247 4.98 -1.54 -0.35
N LEU A 248 4.20 -2.24 0.47
CA LEU A 248 3.51 -1.66 1.62
C LEU A 248 4.33 -1.86 2.90
N SER A 249 4.29 -0.90 3.83
CA SER A 249 5.14 -0.95 5.03
C SER A 249 4.62 -1.83 6.17
N ALA A 250 3.40 -2.36 6.07
CA ALA A 250 2.77 -3.23 7.08
C ALA A 250 2.76 -2.72 8.55
N GLY A 251 3.15 -1.47 8.79
CA GLY A 251 3.25 -0.88 10.14
C GLY A 251 4.52 -1.24 10.92
N VAL A 252 5.60 -1.67 10.24
CA VAL A 252 6.94 -1.70 10.85
C VAL A 252 7.46 -0.28 11.12
N SER A 253 8.58 -0.14 11.83
CA SER A 253 9.24 1.16 12.01
C SER A 253 9.81 1.68 10.68
N ALA A 254 10.02 3.00 10.59
CA ALA A 254 10.65 3.64 9.43
C ALA A 254 12.01 3.02 9.11
N GLN A 255 12.89 2.91 10.12
CA GLN A 255 14.22 2.31 9.96
C GLN A 255 14.16 0.88 9.43
N LEU A 256 13.35 0.01 10.05
CA LEU A 256 13.27 -1.39 9.60
C LEU A 256 12.74 -1.47 8.16
N PHE A 257 11.79 -0.60 7.79
CA PHE A 257 11.30 -0.57 6.41
C PHE A 257 12.38 -0.14 5.43
N GLN A 258 13.13 0.92 5.73
CA GLN A 258 14.26 1.40 4.92
C GLN A 258 15.35 0.32 4.77
N ASP A 259 15.71 -0.35 5.86
CA ASP A 259 16.68 -1.46 5.83
C ASP A 259 16.16 -2.62 4.96
N THR A 260 14.85 -2.88 4.99
CA THR A 260 14.21 -3.90 4.16
C THR A 260 14.28 -3.54 2.67
N LEU A 261 14.14 -2.26 2.29
CA LEU A 261 14.26 -1.83 0.88
C LEU A 261 15.70 -2.00 0.38
N THR A 262 16.69 -1.68 1.21
CA THR A 262 18.11 -1.94 0.92
C THR A 262 18.36 -3.43 0.74
N PHE A 263 17.81 -4.27 1.63
CA PHE A 263 17.90 -5.73 1.54
C PHE A 263 17.25 -6.27 0.25
N ALA A 264 16.07 -5.75 -0.11
CA ALA A 264 15.38 -6.12 -1.35
C ALA A 264 16.22 -5.76 -2.59
N LYS A 265 16.87 -4.59 -2.60
CA LYS A 265 17.78 -4.21 -3.68
C LYS A 265 18.98 -5.14 -3.78
N GLU A 266 19.60 -5.49 -2.65
CA GLU A 266 20.71 -6.44 -2.60
C GLU A 266 20.31 -7.81 -3.15
N ALA A 267 19.10 -8.28 -2.83
CA ALA A 267 18.51 -9.50 -3.36
C ALA A 267 18.26 -9.47 -4.88
N GLY A 268 18.43 -8.32 -5.55
CA GLY A 268 18.11 -8.16 -6.96
C GLY A 268 16.61 -7.93 -7.23
N SER A 269 15.85 -7.49 -6.24
CA SER A 269 14.46 -7.08 -6.43
C SER A 269 14.37 -5.82 -7.30
N THR A 270 13.45 -5.83 -8.28
CA THR A 270 13.18 -4.70 -9.17
C THR A 270 11.90 -3.97 -8.80
N PHE A 271 11.60 -3.86 -7.49
CA PHE A 271 10.40 -3.15 -7.01
C PHE A 271 10.40 -1.69 -7.48
N ASN A 272 9.21 -1.13 -7.72
CA ASN A 272 9.03 0.13 -8.43
C ASN A 272 8.67 1.31 -7.54
N GLY A 273 8.85 1.14 -6.23
CA GLY A 273 8.55 2.14 -5.22
C GLY A 273 7.77 1.55 -4.05
N VAL A 274 7.09 2.43 -3.34
CA VAL A 274 6.36 2.12 -2.12
C VAL A 274 5.07 2.91 -2.05
N LEU A 275 4.11 2.34 -1.32
CA LEU A 275 2.95 3.06 -0.85
C LEU A 275 2.99 2.99 0.68
N CYS A 276 3.75 3.91 1.27
CA CYS A 276 4.11 3.90 2.68
C CYS A 276 3.23 4.86 3.49
N GLY A 277 2.60 4.35 4.55
CA GLY A 277 1.75 5.15 5.43
C GLY A 277 2.31 5.28 6.84
N ARG A 278 1.90 4.34 7.70
CA ARG A 278 2.14 4.39 9.14
C ARG A 278 3.60 4.62 9.54
N ALA A 279 4.57 4.09 8.80
CA ALA A 279 5.98 4.32 9.13
C ALA A 279 6.37 5.81 9.07
N THR A 280 5.66 6.63 8.30
CA THR A 280 5.91 8.06 8.13
C THR A 280 5.14 8.92 9.14
N TRP A 281 3.85 8.69 9.33
CA TRP A 281 2.97 9.60 10.08
C TRP A 281 2.37 9.04 11.38
N LYS A 282 2.55 7.75 11.70
CA LYS A 282 1.84 7.11 12.84
C LYS A 282 2.10 7.82 14.17
N ASN A 283 3.34 8.20 14.45
CA ASN A 283 3.71 8.77 15.74
C ASN A 283 3.14 10.19 15.94
N GLY A 284 2.88 10.93 14.85
CA GLY A 284 2.19 12.20 14.89
C GLY A 284 0.74 12.11 15.38
N VAL A 285 0.11 10.93 15.30
CA VAL A 285 -1.25 10.72 15.82
C VAL A 285 -1.29 10.88 17.34
N ASN A 286 -0.24 10.42 18.04
CA ASN A 286 -0.17 10.59 19.49
C ASN A 286 -0.05 12.07 19.86
N VAL A 287 0.85 12.80 19.19
CA VAL A 287 1.03 14.23 19.40
C VAL A 287 -0.26 15.00 19.09
N PHE A 288 -0.92 14.67 17.97
CA PHE A 288 -2.21 15.26 17.59
C PHE A 288 -3.31 14.98 18.62
N GLY A 289 -3.45 13.74 19.07
CA GLY A 289 -4.49 13.33 20.02
C GLY A 289 -4.30 13.94 21.42
N GLU A 290 -3.05 13.99 21.89
CA GLU A 290 -2.70 14.47 23.23
C GLU A 290 -2.62 16.00 23.32
N LYS A 291 -2.08 16.66 22.27
CA LYS A 291 -1.74 18.09 22.30
C LYS A 291 -2.51 18.94 21.30
N GLY A 292 -3.25 18.33 20.38
CA GLY A 292 -4.11 19.01 19.42
C GLY A 292 -3.46 19.28 18.06
N GLU A 293 -4.20 20.01 17.22
CA GLU A 293 -3.89 20.20 15.79
C GLU A 293 -2.52 20.85 15.55
N GLN A 294 -2.19 21.90 16.30
CA GLN A 294 -0.97 22.70 16.08
C GLN A 294 0.29 21.87 16.35
N ASP A 295 0.36 21.19 17.49
CA ASP A 295 1.49 20.30 17.82
C ASP A 295 1.58 19.11 16.85
N GLY A 296 0.44 18.53 16.46
CA GLY A 296 0.41 17.47 15.46
C GLY A 296 0.96 17.93 14.10
N ARG A 297 0.62 19.16 13.69
CA ARG A 297 1.17 19.79 12.47
C ARG A 297 2.67 20.05 12.58
N GLU A 298 3.13 20.57 13.72
CA GLU A 298 4.57 20.80 13.96
C GLU A 298 5.37 19.50 13.92
N TRP A 299 4.82 18.41 14.47
CA TRP A 299 5.44 17.08 14.37
C TRP A 299 5.55 16.60 12.92
N LEU A 300 4.52 16.83 12.09
CA LEU A 300 4.56 16.48 10.66
C LEU A 300 5.62 17.28 9.91
N ARG A 301 5.80 18.56 10.25
CA ARG A 301 6.82 19.45 9.65
C ARG A 301 8.25 19.10 10.03
N SER A 302 8.45 18.44 11.17
CA SER A 302 9.75 17.98 11.65
C SER A 302 9.95 16.48 11.38
N GLU A 303 9.56 15.64 12.34
CA GLU A 303 9.78 14.19 12.33
C GLU A 303 9.07 13.51 11.14
N GLY A 304 7.83 13.91 10.83
CA GLY A 304 7.09 13.36 9.70
C GLY A 304 7.78 13.63 8.36
N ARG A 305 8.26 14.87 8.18
CA ARG A 305 9.07 15.29 7.03
C ARG A 305 10.39 14.53 6.96
N GLN A 306 11.11 14.42 8.08
CA GLN A 306 12.35 13.67 8.13
C GLN A 306 12.13 12.21 7.68
N ASN A 307 11.10 11.55 8.20
CA ASN A 307 10.78 10.16 7.84
C ASN A 307 10.56 9.97 6.33
N ILE A 308 9.87 10.91 5.66
CA ILE A 308 9.61 10.80 4.21
C ILE A 308 10.82 11.21 3.36
N GLU A 309 11.60 12.21 3.78
CA GLU A 309 12.83 12.61 3.08
C GLU A 309 13.90 11.51 3.14
N GLU A 310 14.07 10.86 4.30
CA GLU A 310 14.96 9.70 4.46
C GLU A 310 14.49 8.50 3.62
N LEU A 311 13.17 8.22 3.61
CA LEU A 311 12.60 7.18 2.75
C LEU A 311 12.86 7.49 1.28
N ASN A 312 12.70 8.73 0.84
CA ASN A 312 12.97 9.14 -0.54
C ASN A 312 14.44 8.96 -0.92
N ALA A 313 15.37 9.25 -0.01
CA ALA A 313 16.79 8.99 -0.23
C ALA A 313 17.07 7.48 -0.44
N VAL A 314 16.45 6.61 0.36
CA VAL A 314 16.57 5.15 0.19
C VAL A 314 15.94 4.70 -1.13
N LEU A 315 14.75 5.19 -1.49
CA LEU A 315 14.08 4.84 -2.75
C LEU A 315 14.92 5.19 -3.97
N LYS A 316 15.62 6.33 -3.94
CA LYS A 316 16.50 6.78 -5.02
C LYS A 316 17.60 5.74 -5.33
N GLU A 317 18.13 5.08 -4.30
CA GLU A 317 19.23 4.11 -4.45
C GLU A 317 18.72 2.67 -4.68
N THR A 318 17.48 2.37 -4.28
CA THR A 318 16.97 0.98 -4.20
C THR A 318 15.90 0.66 -5.22
N ALA A 319 14.97 1.56 -5.51
CA ALA A 319 13.85 1.29 -6.42
C ALA A 319 14.31 1.27 -7.90
N SER A 320 13.58 0.53 -8.73
CA SER A 320 13.75 0.50 -10.18
C SER A 320 12.59 1.23 -10.85
N PRO A 321 12.80 1.96 -11.96
CA PRO A 321 11.72 2.65 -12.64
C PRO A 321 10.64 1.65 -13.10
N TRP A 322 9.36 1.95 -12.90
CA TRP A 322 8.30 1.12 -13.50
C TRP A 322 8.35 1.13 -15.03
N PHE A 323 9.06 2.09 -15.60
CA PHE A 323 9.28 2.18 -17.03
C PHE A 323 9.88 0.90 -17.63
N ASP A 324 10.72 0.19 -16.88
CA ASP A 324 11.33 -1.07 -17.34
C ASP A 324 10.32 -2.22 -17.46
N LYS A 325 9.11 -2.05 -16.93
CA LYS A 325 8.03 -3.04 -16.95
C LYS A 325 6.95 -2.73 -17.99
N VAL A 326 6.93 -1.54 -18.58
CA VAL A 326 5.85 -1.06 -19.47
C VAL A 326 6.36 -0.85 -20.90
N GLU A 327 5.55 -1.21 -21.89
CA GLU A 327 5.87 -1.06 -23.30
C GLU A 327 5.63 0.38 -23.79
N ASN A 328 6.47 0.87 -24.71
CA ASN A 328 6.27 2.12 -25.47
C ASN A 328 6.11 3.40 -24.63
N ILE A 329 7.12 3.75 -23.84
CA ILE A 329 7.13 4.90 -22.91
C ILE A 329 7.56 6.21 -23.55
#